data_AF-A0A413IPJ9-F1
#
_entry.id   AF-A0A413IPJ9-F1
#
_cell.length_a   1.000
_cell.length_b   1.000
_cell.length_c   1.000
_cell.angle_alpha   90.00
_cell.angle_beta   90.00
_cell.angle_gamma   90.00
#
_symmetry.space_group_name_H-M   'P 1'
#
loop_
_entity.id
_entity.type
_entity.pdbx_description
1 polymer ?
#
loop_
_entity_poly.entity_id
_entity_poly.type
_entity_poly.pdbx_seq_one_letter_code
_entity_poly.pdbx_strand_id
1 'polypeptide(L)'
;MKPFLIYVFLYLFLSCGNDKIKDNAGNLISYRDSVFLEIEGNLNYPDTIWGAKDTWIKALGRLERHLKVENNLLEWNVKDERQINMGENVFHFIIEMWKRENAKLRTGDYKLKYVEGNRYVVVPIVEGMKSVREE
;
A
#
# COMPACT_ATOMS: atom_id res chain seq x y z
N MET A 1 -25.43 37.29 15.47
CA MET A 1 -25.12 36.42 14.32
C MET A 1 -23.67 35.94 14.44
N LYS A 2 -23.51 34.64 14.68
CA LYS A 2 -22.37 33.75 14.39
C LYS A 2 -20.91 34.22 14.66
N PRO A 3 -20.34 33.90 15.84
CA PRO A 3 -18.92 33.58 15.96
C PRO A 3 -18.58 32.16 15.44
N PHE A 4 -19.58 31.38 15.02
CA PHE A 4 -19.42 30.01 14.53
C PHE A 4 -18.66 29.85 13.21
N LEU A 5 -18.47 30.92 12.43
CA LEU A 5 -17.83 30.84 11.11
C LEU A 5 -16.29 30.88 11.16
N ILE A 6 -15.69 31.35 12.27
CA ILE A 6 -14.23 31.50 12.37
C ILE A 6 -13.57 30.19 12.84
N TYR A 7 -14.26 29.37 13.66
CA TYR A 7 -13.71 28.10 14.15
C TYR A 7 -13.61 27.02 13.06
N VAL A 8 -14.49 27.01 12.06
CA VAL A 8 -14.48 25.98 10.99
C VAL A 8 -13.25 26.11 10.08
N PHE A 9 -12.75 27.33 9.87
CA PHE A 9 -11.54 27.55 9.07
C PHE A 9 -10.24 27.19 9.81
N LEU A 10 -10.22 27.23 11.15
CA LEU A 10 -9.04 26.84 11.94
C LEU A 10 -8.86 25.32 12.07
N TYR A 11 -9.94 24.53 11.94
CA TYR A 11 -9.84 23.06 11.91
C TYR A 11 -9.28 22.51 10.60
N LEU A 12 -9.36 23.27 9.50
CA LEU A 12 -8.80 22.84 8.20
C LEU A 12 -7.28 22.99 8.10
N PHE A 13 -6.64 23.80 8.97
CA PHE A 13 -5.20 23.98 8.99
C PHE A 13 -4.46 23.11 10.04
N LEU A 14 -5.19 22.33 10.85
CA LEU A 14 -4.64 21.58 11.98
C LEU A 14 -4.43 20.08 11.75
N SER A 15 -4.55 19.60 10.51
CA SER A 15 -4.05 18.27 10.14
C SER A 15 -2.93 18.36 9.11
N CYS A 16 -1.94 19.21 9.39
CA CYS A 16 -0.59 18.98 8.87
C CYS A 16 0.14 18.01 9.83
N GLY A 17 -0.49 16.86 10.08
CA GLY A 17 0.08 15.78 10.87
C GLY A 17 0.71 14.78 9.92
N ASN A 18 1.99 14.98 9.57
CA ASN A 18 2.77 13.90 8.97
C ASN A 18 3.12 12.91 10.08
N ASP A 19 2.13 12.09 10.42
CA ASP A 19 2.24 11.10 11.48
C ASP A 19 3.33 10.11 11.11
N LYS A 20 4.34 10.00 11.98
CA LYS A 20 5.30 8.91 11.87
C LYS A 20 4.54 7.60 11.96
N ILE A 21 4.74 6.74 10.98
CA ILE A 21 4.16 5.40 10.96
C ILE A 21 5.25 4.36 11.17
N LYS A 22 4.86 3.17 11.66
CA LYS A 22 5.81 2.07 11.82
C LYS A 22 5.92 1.30 10.51
N ASP A 23 7.13 0.93 10.11
CA ASP A 23 7.31 -0.13 9.11
C ASP A 23 6.94 -1.49 9.69
N ASN A 24 7.00 -2.53 8.85
CA ASN A 24 6.69 -3.88 9.28
C ASN A 24 7.70 -4.48 10.29
N ALA A 25 8.90 -3.92 10.39
CA ALA A 25 9.90 -4.25 11.41
C ALA A 25 9.69 -3.47 12.73
N GLY A 26 8.71 -2.57 12.78
CA GLY A 26 8.38 -1.77 13.96
C GLY A 26 9.14 -0.45 14.08
N ASN A 27 10.01 -0.11 13.12
CA ASN A 27 10.76 1.14 13.10
C ASN A 27 9.85 2.31 12.74
N LEU A 28 10.01 3.43 13.44
CA LEU A 28 9.31 4.67 13.10
C LEU A 28 9.92 5.29 11.83
N ILE A 29 9.08 5.50 10.81
CA ILE A 29 9.44 6.13 9.54
C ILE A 29 8.66 7.42 9.36
N SER A 30 9.32 8.43 8.78
CA SER A 30 8.71 9.68 8.34
C SER A 30 8.89 9.86 6.84
N TYR A 31 7.83 10.26 6.15
CA TYR A 31 7.84 10.55 4.71
C TYR A 31 7.82 12.04 4.37
N ARG A 32 7.92 12.91 5.39
CA ARG A 32 7.80 14.37 5.25
C ARG A 32 8.71 14.95 4.17
N ASP A 33 9.97 14.53 4.15
CA ASP A 33 11.00 15.06 3.24
C ASP A 33 11.21 14.15 2.03
N SER A 34 10.35 13.13 1.86
CA SER A 34 10.41 12.24 0.71
C SER A 34 9.77 12.89 -0.51
N VAL A 35 10.24 12.54 -1.71
CA VAL A 35 9.60 12.98 -2.96
C VAL A 35 8.13 12.52 -2.99
N PHE A 36 7.23 13.43 -3.38
CA PHE A 36 5.82 13.11 -3.61
C PHE A 36 5.69 12.19 -4.84
N LEU A 37 4.95 11.09 -4.69
CA LEU A 37 4.84 10.07 -5.74
C LEU A 37 3.44 10.06 -6.33
N GLU A 38 3.32 10.57 -7.55
CA GLU A 38 2.07 10.64 -8.32
C GLU A 38 2.30 10.16 -9.75
N ILE A 39 1.29 9.51 -10.32
CA ILE A 39 1.29 9.09 -11.72
C ILE A 39 0.03 9.63 -12.36
N GLU A 40 0.13 10.49 -13.36
CA GLU A 40 -1.05 11.01 -14.04
C GLU A 40 -1.72 9.94 -14.92
N GLY A 41 -3.04 10.01 -15.04
CA GLY A 41 -3.82 9.13 -15.90
C GLY A 41 -4.41 7.90 -15.20
N ASN A 42 -4.95 6.97 -16.01
CA ASN A 42 -5.66 5.80 -15.52
C ASN A 42 -4.70 4.59 -15.44
N LEU A 43 -4.41 4.16 -14.21
CA LEU A 43 -3.50 3.06 -13.90
C LEU A 43 -4.02 1.67 -14.31
N ASN A 44 -5.30 1.55 -14.70
CA ASN A 44 -5.81 0.32 -15.28
C ASN A 44 -5.27 0.05 -16.70
N TYR A 45 -4.71 1.08 -17.37
CA TYR A 45 -4.02 0.90 -18.64
C TYR A 45 -2.54 0.62 -18.40
N PRO A 46 -2.00 -0.52 -18.91
CA PRO A 46 -0.59 -0.87 -18.72
C PRO A 46 0.38 0.21 -19.18
N ASP A 47 0.08 0.90 -20.29
CA ASP A 47 0.92 1.94 -20.85
C ASP A 47 1.10 3.13 -19.91
N THR A 48 0.09 3.46 -19.09
CA THR A 48 0.19 4.51 -18.06
C THR A 48 1.25 4.15 -17.02
N ILE A 49 1.22 2.92 -16.51
CA ILE A 49 2.21 2.43 -15.54
C ILE A 49 3.58 2.33 -16.19
N TRP A 50 3.64 1.86 -17.44
CA TRP A 50 4.90 1.68 -18.17
C TRP A 50 5.60 3.01 -18.44
N GLY A 51 4.85 4.04 -18.83
CA GLY A 51 5.35 5.41 -19.01
C GLY A 51 5.87 6.04 -17.72
N ALA A 52 5.38 5.61 -16.55
CA ALA A 52 5.78 6.10 -15.23
C ALA A 52 6.45 5.04 -14.35
N LYS A 53 7.16 4.08 -14.97
CA LYS A 53 7.71 2.88 -14.30
C LYS A 53 8.53 3.19 -13.04
N ASP A 54 9.39 4.20 -13.09
CA ASP A 54 10.27 4.53 -11.96
C ASP A 54 9.48 5.06 -10.76
N THR A 55 8.46 5.89 -11.02
CA THR A 55 7.55 6.38 -9.98
C THR A 55 6.72 5.24 -9.41
N TRP A 56 6.22 4.34 -10.27
CA TRP A 56 5.50 3.14 -9.87
C TRP A 56 6.33 2.26 -8.93
N ILE A 57 7.58 1.95 -9.30
CA ILE A 57 8.47 1.12 -8.47
C ILE A 57 8.72 1.77 -7.10
N LYS A 58 8.96 3.09 -7.06
CA LYS A 58 9.15 3.83 -5.80
C LYS A 58 7.89 3.82 -4.95
N ALA A 59 6.71 3.96 -5.57
CA ALA A 59 5.44 3.99 -4.86
C ALA A 59 5.11 2.63 -4.26
N LEU A 60 5.21 1.57 -5.07
CA LEU A 60 5.03 0.20 -4.63
C LEU A 60 6.00 -0.13 -3.47
N GLY A 61 7.30 0.15 -3.64
CA GLY A 61 8.29 -0.07 -2.59
C GLY A 61 8.02 0.71 -1.30
N ARG A 62 7.40 1.89 -1.39
CA ARG A 62 7.01 2.68 -0.21
C ARG A 62 5.90 2.01 0.58
N LEU A 63 4.87 1.50 -0.10
CA LEU A 63 3.79 0.75 0.55
C LEU A 63 4.25 -0.62 1.04
N GLU A 64 5.12 -1.31 0.31
CA GLU A 64 5.67 -2.63 0.69
C GLU A 64 6.46 -2.59 2.00
N ARG A 65 7.06 -1.46 2.38
CA ARG A 65 7.67 -1.30 3.73
C ARG A 65 6.68 -1.47 4.88
N HIS A 66 5.40 -1.26 4.60
CA HIS A 66 4.31 -1.36 5.57
C HIS A 66 3.50 -2.64 5.41
N LEU A 67 3.88 -3.51 4.46
CA LEU A 67 3.22 -4.76 4.17
C LEU A 67 3.82 -5.89 5.02
N LYS A 68 2.95 -6.72 5.58
CA LYS A 68 3.28 -7.97 6.27
C LYS A 68 2.31 -9.07 5.86
N VAL A 69 2.66 -10.30 6.18
CA VAL A 69 1.77 -11.44 6.01
C VAL A 69 1.28 -11.91 7.37
N GLU A 70 -0.03 -11.95 7.56
CA GLU A 70 -0.66 -12.53 8.74
C GLU A 70 -1.78 -13.46 8.30
N ASN A 71 -1.81 -14.67 8.86
CA ASN A 71 -2.83 -15.68 8.53
C ASN A 71 -2.98 -15.93 7.01
N ASN A 72 -1.86 -15.98 6.28
CA ASN A 72 -1.82 -16.14 4.82
C ASN A 72 -2.54 -15.02 4.04
N LEU A 73 -2.66 -13.83 4.61
CA LEU A 73 -3.20 -12.63 3.97
C LEU A 73 -2.18 -11.49 4.00
N LEU A 74 -2.27 -10.64 2.99
CA LEU A 74 -1.54 -9.37 2.91
C LEU A 74 -2.19 -8.37 3.88
N GLU A 75 -1.43 -7.89 4.85
CA GLU A 75 -1.87 -6.90 5.84
C GLU A 75 -0.94 -5.68 5.81
N TRP A 76 -1.52 -4.49 5.95
CA TRP A 76 -0.77 -3.23 5.95
C TRP A 76 -1.34 -2.26 6.99
N ASN A 77 -0.51 -1.35 7.49
CA ASN A 77 -0.90 -0.41 8.55
C ASN A 77 -1.11 1.04 8.09
N VAL A 78 -0.87 1.33 6.80
CA VAL A 78 -1.12 2.64 6.20
C VAL A 78 -2.62 2.81 5.96
N LYS A 79 -3.18 3.92 6.46
CA LYS A 79 -4.61 4.23 6.37
C LYS A 79 -4.94 5.25 5.26
N ASP A 80 -3.98 6.12 4.95
CA ASP A 80 -4.17 7.29 4.08
C ASP A 80 -2.89 7.58 3.30
N GLU A 81 -3.03 8.07 2.07
CA GLU A 81 -1.94 8.33 1.13
C GLU A 81 -0.96 9.40 1.64
N ARG A 82 -1.44 10.34 2.46
CA ARG A 82 -0.64 11.46 2.99
C ARG A 82 0.37 10.97 4.02
N GLN A 83 0.06 9.89 4.74
CA GLN A 83 0.99 9.26 5.70
C GLN A 83 2.28 8.81 5.02
N ILE A 84 2.23 8.55 3.71
CA ILE A 84 3.35 8.10 2.90
C ILE A 84 3.66 9.05 1.74
N ASN A 85 3.20 10.29 1.78
CA ASN A 85 3.46 11.32 0.77
C ASN A 85 3.26 10.82 -0.68
N MET A 86 2.09 10.26 -0.97
CA MET A 86 1.74 9.63 -2.24
C MET A 86 0.43 10.21 -2.80
N GLY A 87 0.29 10.22 -4.13
CA GLY A 87 -0.97 10.55 -4.79
C GLY A 87 -2.05 9.50 -4.52
N GLU A 88 -3.27 9.96 -4.30
CA GLU A 88 -4.44 9.13 -3.97
C GLU A 88 -4.67 8.04 -5.00
N ASN A 89 -4.49 8.34 -6.29
CA ASN A 89 -4.72 7.38 -7.36
C ASN A 89 -3.76 6.18 -7.32
N VAL A 90 -2.47 6.41 -7.07
CA VAL A 90 -1.45 5.36 -6.96
C VAL A 90 -1.68 4.54 -5.69
N PHE A 91 -1.96 5.23 -4.58
CA PHE A 91 -2.28 4.58 -3.31
C PHE A 91 -3.48 3.66 -3.46
N HIS A 92 -4.61 4.18 -3.95
CA HIS A 92 -5.84 3.41 -4.10
C HIS A 92 -5.65 2.23 -5.05
N PHE A 93 -4.95 2.41 -6.17
CA PHE A 93 -4.70 1.33 -7.12
C PHE A 93 -3.91 0.16 -6.49
N ILE A 94 -2.85 0.44 -5.73
CA ILE A 94 -2.05 -0.59 -5.05
C ILE A 94 -2.88 -1.30 -3.97
N ILE A 95 -3.64 -0.54 -3.16
CA ILE A 95 -4.50 -1.11 -2.13
C ILE A 95 -5.58 -2.02 -2.73
N GLU A 96 -6.23 -1.61 -3.82
CA GLU A 96 -7.22 -2.45 -4.51
C GLU A 96 -6.58 -3.69 -5.15
N MET A 97 -5.35 -3.59 -5.65
CA MET A 97 -4.58 -4.75 -6.09
C MET A 97 -4.41 -5.76 -4.94
N TRP A 98 -3.93 -5.34 -3.77
CA TRP A 98 -3.77 -6.23 -2.63
C TRP A 98 -5.09 -6.79 -2.10
N LYS A 99 -6.18 -6.02 -2.13
CA LYS A 99 -7.53 -6.52 -1.80
C LYS A 99 -7.97 -7.65 -2.75
N ARG A 100 -7.74 -7.50 -4.06
CA ARG A 100 -8.02 -8.57 -5.05
C ARG A 100 -7.17 -9.80 -4.78
N GLU A 101 -5.90 -9.62 -4.46
CA GLU A 101 -5.01 -10.73 -4.08
C GLU A 101 -5.49 -11.44 -2.80
N ASN A 102 -5.88 -10.70 -1.76
CA ASN A 102 -6.50 -11.27 -0.56
C ASN A 102 -7.82 -11.98 -0.87
N ALA A 103 -8.61 -11.50 -1.82
CA ALA A 103 -9.82 -12.20 -2.26
C ALA A 103 -9.49 -13.57 -2.88
N LYS A 104 -8.43 -13.66 -3.71
CA LYS A 104 -7.94 -14.95 -4.22
C LYS A 104 -7.46 -15.85 -3.10
N LEU A 105 -6.65 -15.35 -2.17
CA LEU A 105 -6.12 -16.14 -1.04
C LEU A 105 -7.23 -16.75 -0.18
N ARG A 106 -8.32 -16.00 0.04
CA ARG A 106 -9.49 -16.48 0.80
C ARG A 106 -10.25 -17.63 0.14
N THR A 107 -10.09 -17.85 -1.17
CA THR A 107 -10.69 -19.01 -1.84
C THR A 107 -10.06 -20.33 -1.39
N GLY A 108 -8.83 -20.30 -0.87
CA GLY A 108 -8.05 -21.50 -0.57
C GLY A 108 -7.36 -22.12 -1.78
N ASP A 109 -7.64 -21.63 -2.99
CA ASP A 109 -7.04 -22.12 -4.25
C ASP A 109 -5.70 -21.43 -4.57
N TYR A 110 -5.29 -20.46 -3.76
CA TYR A 110 -4.08 -19.66 -3.97
C TYR A 110 -3.24 -19.59 -2.70
N LYS A 111 -1.93 -19.43 -2.87
CA LYS A 111 -0.96 -19.20 -1.79
C LYS A 111 -0.05 -18.03 -2.08
N LEU A 112 0.48 -17.45 -1.01
CA LEU A 112 1.58 -16.49 -1.09
C LEU A 112 2.89 -17.23 -1.38
N LYS A 113 3.67 -16.73 -2.34
CA LYS A 113 5.06 -17.13 -2.59
C LYS A 113 5.95 -15.93 -2.36
N TYR A 114 6.92 -16.08 -1.47
CA TYR A 114 7.94 -15.08 -1.22
C TYR A 114 8.77 -14.80 -2.47
N VAL A 115 9.10 -13.53 -2.70
CA VAL A 115 10.00 -13.10 -3.78
C VAL A 115 11.29 -12.53 -3.19
N GLU A 116 11.20 -11.35 -2.56
CA GLU A 116 12.33 -10.63 -1.96
C GLU A 116 11.82 -9.52 -1.04
N GLY A 117 12.60 -9.11 -0.03
CA GLY A 117 12.22 -8.05 0.90
C GLY A 117 10.87 -8.35 1.58
N ASN A 118 9.88 -7.49 1.34
CA ASN A 118 8.50 -7.67 1.83
C ASN A 118 7.52 -8.12 0.72
N ARG A 119 8.05 -8.53 -0.44
CA ARG A 119 7.25 -8.85 -1.63
C ARG A 119 6.82 -10.30 -1.63
N TYR A 120 5.53 -10.47 -1.85
CA TYR A 120 4.91 -11.76 -2.11
C TYR A 120 4.11 -11.68 -3.40
N VAL A 121 4.07 -12.78 -4.14
CA VAL A 121 3.15 -12.98 -5.25
C VAL A 121 2.13 -14.03 -4.88
N VAL A 122 0.90 -13.86 -5.35
CA VAL A 122 -0.16 -14.86 -5.20
C VAL A 122 -0.11 -15.80 -6.39
N VAL A 123 0.01 -17.10 -6.11
CA VAL A 123 0.10 -18.15 -7.12
C VAL A 123 -0.98 -19.21 -6.90
N PRO A 124 -1.54 -19.81 -7.96
CA PRO A 124 -2.50 -20.89 -7.81
C PRO A 124 -1.84 -22.11 -7.15
N ILE A 125 -2.59 -22.81 -6.31
CA ILE A 125 -2.20 -24.09 -5.74
C ILE A 125 -2.55 -25.17 -6.76
N VAL A 126 -1.55 -25.56 -7.55
CA VAL A 126 -1.70 -26.68 -8.48
C VAL A 126 -1.50 -27.99 -7.69
N GLU A 127 -2.38 -28.98 -7.92
CA GLU A 127 -2.23 -30.32 -7.35
C GLU A 127 -0.86 -30.90 -7.74
N GLY A 128 0.02 -31.03 -6.75
CA GLY A 128 1.44 -31.35 -6.92
C GLY A 128 2.40 -30.46 -6.12
N MET A 129 1.97 -29.25 -5.71
CA MET A 129 2.75 -28.34 -4.84
C MET A 129 2.28 -28.34 -3.36
N LYS A 130 1.50 -29.34 -2.94
CA LYS A 130 0.91 -29.46 -1.60
C LYS A 130 1.89 -29.89 -0.49
N SER A 131 3.19 -30.01 -0.76
CA SER A 131 4.16 -30.39 0.27
C SER A 131 5.48 -29.63 0.14
N VAL A 132 5.57 -28.48 0.79
CA VAL A 132 6.68 -28.21 1.72
C VAL A 132 6.06 -27.36 2.83
N ARG A 133 5.59 -28.02 3.89
CA ARG A 133 5.51 -27.36 5.20
C ARG A 133 6.96 -27.32 5.67
N GLU A 134 7.54 -26.13 5.73
CA GLU A 134 8.80 -25.94 6.45
C GLU A 134 8.46 -26.08 7.94
N GLU A 135 9.04 -27.11 8.55
CA GLU A 135 9.01 -27.37 10.01
C GLU A 135 9.76 -26.27 10.79
#